data_AF-A0A3S4GSZ6-F1
#
_entry.id   AF-A0A3S4GSZ6-F1
#
_cell.length_a   1.000
_cell.length_b   1.000
_cell.length_c   1.000
_cell.angle_alpha   90.00
_cell.angle_beta   90.00
_cell.angle_gamma   90.00
#
_symmetry.space_group_name_H-M   'P 1'
#
loop_
_entity.id
_entity.type
_entity.pdbx_description
1 polymer ?
#
loop_
_entity_poly.entity_id
_entity_poly.type
_entity_poly.pdbx_seq_one_letter_code
_entity_poly.pdbx_strand_id
1 'polypeptide(L)'
;MAMETQDIIKRSATNPITPAPRARDYKAEVAKLIDVSSCVGCKACQVACSEWNDIRDDVGHCVGVYDNPADLNAKSWTVMRFSETEQNGKLEWLIRKDGCMHCAEPGCLKACPSAGAIIQYANGIVDSSRKTASAAATALRGVRLTSRASIKRITGSINAPCAWIGSASARSRPA
;
A
#
# COMPACT_ATOMS: atom_id res chain seq x y z
N MET A 1 22.56 10.84 2.95
CA MET A 1 21.43 11.39 3.69
C MET A 1 20.43 10.27 3.86
N ALA A 2 20.59 9.52 4.94
CA ALA A 2 19.66 8.48 5.34
C ALA A 2 19.66 8.52 6.87
N MET A 3 18.46 8.56 7.48
CA MET A 3 18.23 8.55 8.93
C MET A 3 18.27 9.92 9.65
N GLU A 4 18.15 11.04 8.92
CA GLU A 4 18.11 12.40 9.49
C GLU A 4 16.94 12.61 10.46
N THR A 5 15.80 11.97 10.18
CA THR A 5 14.56 12.09 10.95
C THR A 5 14.59 11.31 12.27
N GLN A 6 15.53 10.35 12.42
CA GLN A 6 15.74 9.55 13.64
C GLN A 6 14.47 8.85 14.18
N ASP A 7 13.55 8.47 13.30
CA ASP A 7 12.23 7.90 13.60
C ASP A 7 11.94 6.63 12.78
N ILE A 8 12.99 5.87 12.42
CA ILE A 8 12.88 4.69 11.56
C ILE A 8 12.67 3.45 12.43
N ILE A 9 11.47 2.87 12.39
CA ILE A 9 11.11 1.70 13.19
C ILE A 9 11.52 0.37 12.55
N LYS A 10 11.51 0.28 11.22
CA LYS A 10 11.98 -0.91 10.47
C LYS A 10 12.79 -0.49 9.26
N ARG A 11 13.82 -1.27 8.93
CA ARG A 11 14.72 -1.03 7.80
C ARG A 11 15.03 -2.35 7.08
N SER A 12 14.92 -2.36 5.75
CA SER A 12 15.20 -3.57 4.96
C SER A 12 16.64 -4.05 5.11
N ALA A 13 16.84 -5.38 4.97
CA ALA A 13 18.12 -6.08 5.09
C ALA A 13 19.07 -5.50 6.17
N THR A 14 18.52 -5.29 7.37
CA THR A 14 19.24 -4.77 8.53
C THR A 14 19.20 -5.82 9.63
N ASN A 15 20.34 -6.07 10.28
CA ASN A 15 20.42 -7.04 11.36
C ASN A 15 19.66 -6.52 12.60
N PRO A 16 18.88 -7.36 13.31
CA PRO A 16 18.17 -6.94 14.52
C PRO A 16 19.06 -6.35 15.63
N ILE A 17 20.34 -6.73 15.69
CA ILE A 17 21.31 -6.24 16.68
C ILE A 17 21.77 -4.81 16.35
N THR A 18 21.67 -4.38 15.08
CA THR A 18 22.05 -3.04 14.62
C THR A 18 20.83 -2.28 14.08
N PRO A 19 19.87 -1.91 14.95
CA PRO A 19 18.64 -1.24 14.52
C PRO A 19 18.93 0.17 13.98
N ALA A 20 18.00 0.67 13.16
CA ALA A 20 18.06 2.05 12.68
C ALA A 20 17.81 3.05 13.83
N PRO A 21 18.31 4.30 13.72
CA PRO A 21 18.02 5.36 14.68
C PRO A 21 16.52 5.63 14.80
N ARG A 22 16.01 5.53 16.03
CA ARG A 22 14.58 5.67 16.37
C ARG A 22 14.32 6.50 17.63
N ALA A 23 15.22 7.42 17.98
CA ALA A 23 15.08 8.25 19.18
C ALA A 23 13.84 9.17 19.17
N ARG A 24 13.24 9.42 17.99
CA ARG A 24 12.09 10.31 17.79
C ARG A 24 10.83 9.51 17.37
N ASP A 25 10.56 8.41 18.03
CA ASP A 25 9.48 7.47 17.70
C ASP A 25 8.12 7.81 18.35
N TYR A 26 8.07 8.74 19.32
CA TYR A 26 6.81 9.22 19.91
C TYR A 26 6.06 10.14 18.93
N LYS A 27 5.36 9.55 17.96
CA LYS A 27 4.55 10.22 16.94
C LYS A 27 3.21 9.53 16.79
N ALA A 28 2.17 10.30 16.46
CA ALA A 28 0.89 9.72 16.09
C ALA A 28 1.01 9.02 14.72
N GLU A 29 0.41 7.84 14.61
CA GLU A 29 0.28 7.14 13.33
C GLU A 29 -0.72 7.88 12.42
N VAL A 30 -0.46 7.84 11.11
CA VAL A 30 -1.31 8.44 10.10
C VAL A 30 -1.89 7.36 9.18
N ALA A 31 -3.12 7.58 8.73
CA ALA A 31 -3.81 6.67 7.82
C ALA A 31 -4.56 7.43 6.73
N LYS A 32 -4.82 6.76 5.61
CA LYS A 32 -5.61 7.28 4.49
C LYS A 32 -6.81 6.39 4.28
N LEU A 33 -8.00 6.93 4.53
CA LEU A 33 -9.26 6.26 4.23
C LEU A 33 -9.69 6.56 2.80
N ILE A 34 -10.02 5.51 2.05
CA ILE A 34 -10.60 5.61 0.70
C ILE A 34 -11.97 4.95 0.77
N ASP A 35 -13.02 5.76 0.89
CA ASP A 35 -14.40 5.27 0.80
C ASP A 35 -14.77 5.06 -0.68
N VAL A 36 -14.90 3.78 -1.06
CA VAL A 36 -15.26 3.39 -2.43
C VAL A 36 -16.73 3.62 -2.75
N SER A 37 -17.60 3.75 -1.74
CA SER A 37 -19.04 4.00 -1.96
C SER A 37 -19.33 5.41 -2.46
N SER A 38 -18.46 6.37 -2.11
CA SER A 38 -18.53 7.77 -2.54
C SER A 38 -17.63 8.06 -3.75
N CYS A 39 -16.91 7.06 -4.27
CA CYS A 39 -15.96 7.26 -5.35
C CYS A 39 -16.66 7.33 -6.72
N VAL A 40 -16.47 8.43 -7.45
CA VAL A 40 -17.08 8.66 -8.77
C VAL A 40 -16.17 8.35 -9.96
N GLY A 41 -14.97 7.81 -9.72
CA GLY A 41 -14.07 7.41 -10.82
C GLY A 41 -13.45 8.56 -11.62
N CYS A 42 -13.43 9.80 -11.11
CA CYS A 42 -12.97 10.98 -11.86
C CYS A 42 -11.47 11.01 -12.20
N LYS A 43 -10.66 10.10 -11.64
CA LYS A 43 -9.20 10.04 -11.78
C LYS A 43 -8.41 11.27 -11.32
N ALA A 44 -9.04 12.24 -10.65
CA ALA A 44 -8.35 13.43 -10.12
C ALA A 44 -7.19 13.06 -9.17
N CYS A 45 -7.34 11.99 -8.40
CA CYS A 45 -6.29 11.49 -7.51
C CYS A 45 -5.04 10.98 -8.24
N GLN A 46 -5.16 10.52 -9.49
CA GLN A 46 -4.02 10.14 -10.33
C GLN A 46 -3.26 11.40 -10.76
N VAL A 47 -3.98 12.38 -11.31
CA VAL A 47 -3.41 13.65 -11.78
C VAL A 47 -2.72 14.40 -10.63
N ALA A 48 -3.39 14.54 -9.49
CA ALA A 48 -2.82 15.23 -8.33
C ALA A 48 -1.58 14.51 -7.78
N CYS A 49 -1.56 13.17 -7.77
CA CYS A 49 -0.39 12.40 -7.37
C CYS A 49 0.78 12.63 -8.33
N SER A 50 0.53 12.63 -9.63
CA SER A 50 1.54 12.86 -10.64
C SER A 50 2.08 14.30 -10.60
N GLU A 51 1.20 15.28 -10.40
CA GLU A 51 1.55 16.68 -10.26
C GLU A 51 2.45 16.91 -9.04
N TRP A 52 2.01 16.46 -7.87
CA TRP A 52 2.76 16.67 -6.63
C TRP A 52 4.13 15.98 -6.61
N ASN A 53 4.26 14.83 -7.28
CA ASN A 53 5.49 14.04 -7.27
C ASN A 53 6.36 14.26 -8.52
N ASP A 54 6.01 15.21 -9.38
CA ASP A 54 6.75 15.52 -10.62
C ASP A 54 6.99 14.29 -11.52
N ILE A 55 6.02 13.38 -11.59
CA ILE A 55 6.07 12.17 -12.43
C ILE A 55 5.06 12.26 -13.57
N ARG A 56 5.45 11.76 -14.75
CA ARG A 56 4.62 11.73 -15.95
C ARG A 56 4.78 10.41 -16.66
N ASP A 57 3.71 9.63 -16.67
CA ASP A 57 3.64 8.41 -17.46
C ASP A 57 3.48 8.71 -18.95
N ASP A 58 3.79 7.74 -19.79
CA ASP A 58 3.65 7.88 -21.23
C ASP A 58 2.16 7.82 -21.63
N VAL A 59 1.81 8.39 -22.79
CA VAL A 59 0.42 8.35 -23.28
C VAL A 59 0.07 6.91 -23.67
N GLY A 60 -0.83 6.28 -22.91
CA GLY A 60 -1.26 4.90 -23.14
C GLY A 60 -2.27 4.72 -24.27
N HIS A 61 -2.76 3.50 -24.42
CA HIS A 61 -3.79 3.11 -25.40
C HIS A 61 -5.06 2.63 -24.70
N CYS A 62 -6.21 2.82 -25.36
CA CYS A 62 -7.47 2.25 -24.88
C CYS A 62 -7.62 0.80 -25.38
N VAL A 63 -7.87 -0.13 -24.46
CA VAL A 63 -8.07 -1.56 -24.76
C VAL A 63 -9.51 -2.02 -24.51
N GLY A 64 -10.47 -1.08 -24.51
CA GLY A 64 -11.89 -1.35 -24.28
C GLY A 64 -12.34 -1.28 -22.82
N VAL A 65 -11.49 -0.77 -21.92
CA VAL A 65 -11.84 -0.49 -20.51
C VAL A 65 -11.45 0.94 -20.13
N TYR A 66 -12.08 1.45 -19.07
CA TYR A 66 -11.79 2.80 -18.56
C TYR A 66 -10.44 2.90 -17.83
N ASP A 67 -9.85 1.79 -17.40
CA ASP A 67 -8.55 1.74 -16.73
C ASP A 67 -7.45 2.30 -17.65
N ASN A 68 -6.89 3.46 -17.27
CA ASN A 68 -5.73 4.03 -17.95
C ASN A 68 -5.03 5.02 -17.00
N PRO A 69 -3.72 4.87 -16.71
CA PRO A 69 -2.83 3.75 -17.05
C PRO A 69 -3.38 2.39 -16.59
N ALA A 70 -3.11 1.33 -17.36
CA ALA A 70 -3.66 -0.01 -17.09
C ALA A 70 -3.13 -0.61 -15.77
N ASP A 71 -1.95 -0.18 -15.32
CA ASP A 71 -1.33 -0.69 -14.11
C ASP A 71 -0.40 0.30 -13.43
N LEU A 72 -0.04 0.00 -12.19
CA LEU A 72 0.98 0.73 -11.44
C LEU A 72 2.35 0.54 -12.09
N ASN A 73 3.11 1.62 -12.19
CA ASN A 73 4.49 1.60 -12.64
C ASN A 73 5.32 2.69 -11.95
N ALA A 74 6.59 2.85 -12.36
CA ALA A 74 7.51 3.81 -11.74
C ALA A 74 7.06 5.28 -11.89
N LYS A 75 6.23 5.59 -12.89
CA LYS A 75 5.69 6.93 -13.17
C LYS A 75 4.19 7.09 -12.83
N SER A 76 3.53 6.00 -12.42
CA SER A 76 2.12 5.92 -12.04
C SER A 76 1.94 5.18 -10.71
N TRP A 77 2.04 5.91 -9.60
CA TRP A 77 2.02 5.36 -8.23
C TRP A 77 0.63 5.09 -7.69
N THR A 78 -0.39 5.62 -8.35
CA THR A 78 -1.79 5.31 -8.07
C THR A 78 -2.58 5.27 -9.35
N VAL A 79 -3.47 4.29 -9.48
CA VAL A 79 -4.36 4.11 -10.63
C VAL A 79 -5.78 3.84 -10.16
N MET A 80 -6.77 4.28 -10.93
CA MET A 80 -8.15 3.88 -10.75
C MET A 80 -8.42 2.56 -11.48
N ARG A 81 -9.07 1.63 -10.79
CA ARG A 81 -9.53 0.36 -11.35
C ARG A 81 -11.05 0.31 -11.38
N PHE A 82 -11.57 -0.13 -12.51
CA PHE A 82 -13.01 -0.25 -12.75
C PHE A 82 -13.37 -1.72 -12.91
N SER A 83 -14.45 -2.16 -12.27
CA SER A 83 -14.92 -3.54 -12.34
C SER A 83 -16.43 -3.56 -12.43
N GLU A 84 -16.97 -4.07 -13.52
CA GLU A 84 -18.40 -4.26 -13.72
C GLU A 84 -18.79 -5.65 -13.23
N THR A 85 -19.87 -5.74 -12.46
CA THR A 85 -20.36 -7.01 -11.94
C THR A 85 -21.88 -7.04 -11.80
N GLU A 86 -22.46 -8.22 -11.91
CA GLU A 86 -23.90 -8.45 -11.68
C GLU A 86 -24.15 -9.37 -10.47
N GLN A 87 -23.13 -9.63 -9.65
CA GLN A 87 -23.20 -10.58 -8.53
C GLN A 87 -24.31 -10.30 -7.51
N ASN A 88 -24.79 -9.06 -7.44
CA ASN A 88 -25.87 -8.63 -6.54
C ASN A 88 -27.23 -8.52 -7.23
N GLY A 89 -27.45 -9.25 -8.33
CA GLY A 89 -28.71 -9.26 -9.08
C GLY A 89 -29.03 -7.97 -9.83
N LYS A 90 -28.04 -7.08 -9.94
CA LYS A 90 -28.08 -5.82 -10.67
C LYS A 90 -26.68 -5.45 -11.13
N LEU A 91 -26.57 -4.68 -12.20
CA LEU A 91 -25.32 -4.10 -12.64
C LEU A 91 -24.77 -3.17 -11.55
N GLU A 92 -23.56 -3.47 -11.08
CA GLU A 92 -22.78 -2.62 -10.19
C GLU A 92 -21.45 -2.28 -10.85
N TRP A 93 -21.10 -1.00 -10.76
CA TRP A 93 -19.80 -0.52 -11.22
C TRP A 93 -18.92 -0.23 -10.01
N LEU A 94 -17.99 -1.13 -9.75
CA LEU A 94 -17.12 -1.10 -8.60
C LEU A 94 -15.83 -0.38 -8.95
N ILE A 95 -15.62 0.76 -8.30
CA ILE A 95 -14.53 1.68 -8.60
C ILE A 95 -13.60 1.74 -7.39
N ARG A 96 -12.31 1.46 -7.60
CA ARG A 96 -11.32 1.44 -6.53
C ARG A 96 -10.04 2.16 -6.92
N LYS A 97 -9.55 3.01 -6.02
CA LYS A 97 -8.20 3.57 -6.11
C LYS A 97 -7.19 2.52 -5.65
N ASP A 98 -6.20 2.24 -6.49
CA ASP A 98 -5.12 1.29 -6.21
C ASP A 98 -3.79 2.03 -5.98
N GLY A 99 -2.95 1.48 -5.11
CA GLY A 99 -1.65 2.06 -4.72
C GLY A 99 -1.07 1.37 -3.47
N CYS A 100 0.04 1.89 -2.95
CA CYS A 100 0.66 1.36 -1.73
C CYS A 100 -0.31 1.44 -0.53
N MET A 101 -0.39 0.35 0.25
CA MET A 101 -1.23 0.25 1.44
C MET A 101 -0.52 0.66 2.75
N HIS A 102 0.79 0.91 2.71
CA HIS A 102 1.63 1.22 3.89
C HIS A 102 1.36 0.28 5.08
N CYS A 103 1.49 -1.02 4.83
CA CYS A 103 1.17 -2.05 5.81
C CYS A 103 1.98 -1.90 7.12
N ALA A 104 1.35 -2.18 8.27
CA ALA A 104 2.04 -2.23 9.57
C ALA A 104 3.18 -3.26 9.58
N GLU A 105 2.99 -4.38 8.85
CA GLU A 105 4.01 -5.38 8.57
C GLU A 105 4.28 -5.47 7.05
N PRO A 106 5.17 -4.61 6.52
CA PRO A 106 5.40 -4.51 5.08
C PRO A 106 6.18 -5.73 4.56
N GLY A 107 5.51 -6.58 3.78
CA GLY A 107 6.15 -7.71 3.10
C GLY A 107 7.29 -7.28 2.17
N CYS A 108 7.19 -6.08 1.57
CA CYS A 108 8.24 -5.52 0.71
C CYS A 108 9.53 -5.25 1.49
N LEU A 109 9.42 -4.77 2.73
CA LEU A 109 10.57 -4.55 3.60
C LEU A 109 11.25 -5.88 3.97
N LYS A 110 10.45 -6.91 4.30
CA LYS A 110 10.94 -8.23 4.68
C LYS A 110 11.63 -8.97 3.52
N ALA A 111 11.09 -8.83 2.31
CA ALA A 111 11.62 -9.50 1.12
C ALA A 111 12.82 -8.77 0.50
N CYS A 112 13.07 -7.51 0.84
CA CYS A 112 14.09 -6.71 0.19
C CYS A 112 15.51 -7.11 0.65
N PRO A 113 16.40 -7.53 -0.27
CA PRO A 113 17.76 -7.95 0.06
C PRO A 113 18.73 -6.77 0.24
N SER A 114 18.32 -5.54 -0.11
CA SER A 114 19.18 -4.36 -0.07
C SER A 114 18.96 -3.55 1.21
N ALA A 115 20.07 -3.27 1.90
CA ALA A 115 20.06 -2.62 3.21
C ALA A 115 19.58 -1.17 3.10
N GLY A 116 18.45 -0.87 3.76
CA GLY A 116 17.88 0.49 3.79
C GLY A 116 17.21 0.96 2.51
N ALA A 117 16.94 0.05 1.57
CA ALA A 117 16.18 0.38 0.38
C ALA A 117 14.69 0.63 0.66
N ILE A 118 14.13 -0.02 1.69
CA ILE A 118 12.78 0.21 2.17
C ILE A 118 12.84 0.46 3.67
N ILE A 119 12.15 1.50 4.12
CA ILE A 119 12.09 1.91 5.51
C ILE A 119 10.64 2.12 5.95
N GLN A 120 10.39 1.89 7.23
CA GLN A 120 9.13 2.22 7.89
C GLN A 120 9.40 3.25 8.97
N TYR A 121 8.64 4.34 8.93
CA TYR A 121 8.68 5.43 9.90
C TYR A 121 7.74 5.17 11.08
N ALA A 122 7.98 5.86 12.20
CA ALA A 122 7.17 5.75 13.41
C ALA A 122 5.71 6.14 13.21
N ASN A 123 5.39 7.00 12.23
CA ASN A 123 4.01 7.37 11.90
C ASN A 123 3.28 6.37 10.99
N GLY A 124 3.89 5.22 10.68
CA GLY A 124 3.29 4.15 9.86
C GLY A 124 3.62 4.23 8.37
N ILE A 125 4.27 5.30 7.88
CA ILE A 125 4.64 5.41 6.47
C ILE A 125 5.73 4.39 6.12
N VAL A 126 5.46 3.59 5.09
CA VAL A 126 6.44 2.74 4.41
C VAL A 126 6.91 3.44 3.13
N ASP A 127 8.21 3.68 3.01
CA ASP A 127 8.81 4.41 1.89
C ASP A 127 10.01 3.66 1.30
N SER A 128 10.31 3.93 0.03
CA SER A 128 11.47 3.38 -0.67
C SER A 128 12.48 4.47 -1.00
N SER A 129 13.76 4.19 -0.71
CA SER A 129 14.82 5.15 -0.91
C SER A 129 15.12 5.31 -2.41
N ARG A 130 15.06 6.55 -2.92
CA ARG A 130 15.38 6.88 -4.33
C ARG A 130 16.77 6.41 -4.75
N LYS A 131 17.74 6.37 -3.82
CA LYS A 131 19.13 5.99 -4.10
C LYS A 131 19.32 4.50 -4.36
N THR A 132 18.37 3.67 -3.94
CA THR A 132 18.42 2.21 -4.03
C THR A 132 17.15 1.64 -4.67
N ALA A 133 16.43 2.46 -5.45
CA ALA A 133 15.14 2.14 -6.02
C ALA A 133 15.19 0.88 -6.91
N SER A 134 16.30 0.66 -7.62
CA SER A 134 16.52 -0.56 -8.43
C SER A 134 16.51 -1.83 -7.58
N ALA A 135 17.04 -1.78 -6.36
CA ALA A 135 17.11 -2.92 -5.46
C ALA A 135 15.79 -3.19 -4.71
N ALA A 136 14.92 -2.19 -4.58
CA ALA A 136 13.57 -2.33 -4.04
C ALA A 136 12.60 -3.00 -5.04
N ALA A 137 12.85 -2.88 -6.34
CA ALA A 137 11.95 -3.38 -7.39
C ALA A 137 11.67 -4.88 -7.30
N THR A 138 12.67 -5.71 -6.95
CA THR A 138 12.49 -7.16 -6.76
C THR A 138 11.55 -7.47 -5.61
N ALA A 139 11.62 -6.69 -4.53
CA ALA A 139 10.79 -6.88 -3.34
C ALA A 139 9.33 -6.45 -3.55
N LEU A 140 9.10 -5.48 -4.45
CA LEU A 140 7.76 -5.00 -4.78
C LEU A 140 6.98 -5.99 -5.66
N ARG A 141 7.66 -6.85 -6.44
CA ARG A 141 7.03 -7.88 -7.29
C ARG A 141 6.22 -8.92 -6.50
N GLY A 142 6.62 -9.22 -5.26
CA GLY A 142 5.92 -10.18 -4.38
C GLY A 142 4.85 -9.58 -3.47
N VAL A 143 4.63 -8.26 -3.55
CA VAL A 143 3.80 -7.50 -2.57
C VAL A 143 2.61 -6.86 -3.24
N ARG A 144 2.29 -7.29 -4.47
CA ARG A 144 0.90 -7.20 -4.91
C ARG A 144 0.09 -8.03 -3.94
N LEU A 145 -0.70 -7.34 -3.13
CA LEU A 145 -2.02 -7.84 -2.80
C LEU A 145 -2.64 -8.19 -4.15
N THR A 146 -2.60 -9.47 -4.52
CA THR A 146 -3.56 -10.06 -5.42
C THR A 146 -4.90 -9.89 -4.75
N SER A 147 -5.43 -8.67 -4.79
CA SER A 147 -6.80 -8.36 -4.48
C SER A 147 -7.66 -8.86 -5.64
N ARG A 148 -7.60 -10.17 -5.89
CA ARG A 148 -8.82 -10.98 -6.02
C ARG A 148 -9.44 -11.19 -4.63
N ALA A 149 -9.32 -10.21 -3.74
CA ALA A 149 -10.26 -10.03 -2.65
C ALA A 149 -11.56 -9.68 -3.37
N SER A 150 -12.36 -10.72 -3.60
CA SER A 150 -13.75 -10.61 -4.01
C SER A 150 -14.34 -9.40 -3.29
N ILE A 151 -14.88 -8.45 -4.05
CA ILE A 151 -15.55 -7.27 -3.53
C ILE A 151 -16.85 -7.75 -2.88
N LYS A 152 -16.74 -8.42 -1.73
CA LYS A 152 -17.84 -8.57 -0.81
C LYS A 152 -17.95 -7.22 -0.12
N ARG A 153 -19.06 -6.52 -0.40
CA ARG A 153 -19.53 -5.38 0.38
C ARG A 153 -19.22 -5.64 1.85
N ILE A 154 -18.39 -4.80 2.45
CA ILE A 154 -18.23 -4.77 3.90
C ILE A 154 -19.49 -4.10 4.45
N THR A 155 -20.60 -4.84 4.44
CA THR A 155 -21.74 -4.56 5.30
C THR A 155 -21.55 -5.42 6.54
N GLY A 156 -20.86 -4.88 7.55
CA GLY A 156 -20.86 -5.43 8.90
C GLY A 156 -19.48 -5.74 9.48
N SER A 157 -19.23 -5.14 10.64
CA SER A 157 -18.20 -5.46 11.65
C SER A 157 -16.74 -5.12 11.30
N ILE A 158 -16.20 -4.21 12.09
CA ILE A 158 -14.86 -3.62 12.07
C ILE A 158 -13.77 -4.60 12.57
N ASN A 159 -13.99 -5.91 12.46
CA ASN A 159 -13.05 -6.93 12.95
C ASN A 159 -12.83 -7.99 11.87
N ALA A 160 -11.98 -7.68 10.90
CA ALA A 160 -11.34 -8.69 10.06
C ALA A 160 -9.82 -8.53 10.21
N PRO A 161 -9.15 -9.39 11.01
CA PRO A 161 -7.71 -9.37 11.13
C PRO A 161 -7.11 -9.81 9.80
N CYS A 162 -6.29 -8.94 9.21
CA CYS A 162 -5.38 -9.34 8.17
C CYS A 162 -4.46 -10.44 8.75
N ALA A 163 -4.43 -11.60 8.11
CA ALA A 163 -3.68 -12.83 8.43
C ALA A 163 -4.44 -13.92 9.22
N TRP A 164 -4.98 -14.88 8.46
CA TRP A 164 -5.24 -16.24 8.93
C TRP A 164 -3.97 -17.07 8.66
N ILE A 165 -3.07 -17.15 9.64
CA ILE A 165 -2.22 -18.34 9.87
C ILE A 165 -2.20 -18.52 11.38
N GLY A 166 -2.90 -19.55 11.86
CA GLY A 166 -3.12 -19.79 13.27
C GLY A 166 -1.86 -20.21 14.04
N SER A 167 -1.81 -19.83 15.30
CA SER A 167 -1.66 -20.77 16.41
C SER A 167 -2.21 -20.11 17.67
N ALA A 168 -3.24 -20.74 18.23
CA ALA A 168 -3.94 -20.30 19.41
C ALA A 168 -3.06 -20.43 20.65
N SER A 169 -3.01 -19.38 21.49
CA SER A 169 -3.01 -19.58 22.94
C SER A 169 -3.87 -18.48 23.57
N ALA A 170 -5.08 -18.87 23.95
CA ALA A 170 -6.03 -18.03 24.63
C ALA A 170 -5.56 -17.79 26.08
N ARG A 171 -5.59 -16.55 26.53
CA ARG A 171 -5.71 -16.22 27.95
C ARG A 171 -6.85 -15.22 28.11
N SER A 172 -7.96 -15.74 28.59
CA SER A 172 -9.15 -15.03 29.03
C SER A 172 -8.83 -14.14 30.23
N ARG A 173 -9.47 -12.96 30.28
CA ARG A 173 -9.69 -12.23 31.52
C ARG A 173 -11.19 -12.00 31.71
N PRO A 174 -11.72 -12.20 32.93
CA PRO A 174 -13.14 -12.12 33.22
C PRO A 174 -13.61 -10.68 33.47
N ALA A 175 -14.93 -10.57 33.62
CA ALA A 175 -15.78 -9.38 33.75
C ALA A 175 -15.30 -8.28 34.70
#